data_AF-A0A7M3MAW4-F1
#
_entry.id   AF-A0A7M3MAW4-F1
#
_cell.length_a   1.000
_cell.length_b   1.000
_cell.length_c   1.000
_cell.angle_alpha   90.00
_cell.angle_beta   90.00
_cell.angle_gamma   90.00
#
_symmetry.space_group_name_H-M   'P 1'
#
loop_
_entity.id
_entity.type
_entity.pdbx_description
1 polymer ?
#
loop_
_entity_poly.entity_id
_entity_poly.type
_entity_poly.pdbx_seq_one_letter_code
_entity_poly.pdbx_strand_id
1 'polypeptide(L)'
;MNVEIVKVGPKKLACVRHAGPYQESFKAWGSLMARAASKGLQRPEAKYLGFSHDDPNVTPAAELRYDACITVHDGAEGDGDVQISELVGGEYAKYLHKGPYDGLMKVYSNLYTKWLPESGREARHEPPFGKCLNDPNSTPPEDLLTEVYIPLE
;
A
#
# COMPACT_ATOMS: atom_id res chain seq x y z
N MET A 1 -9.08 6.42 -17.64
CA MET A 1 -8.53 5.56 -16.57
C MET A 1 -9.70 4.72 -16.06
N ASN A 2 -9.62 3.39 -16.07
CA ASN A 2 -10.75 2.53 -15.65
C ASN A 2 -10.69 2.32 -14.13
N VAL A 3 -11.47 3.10 -13.38
CA VAL A 3 -11.49 3.07 -11.91
C VAL A 3 -12.79 2.41 -11.44
N GLU A 4 -12.67 1.44 -10.55
CA GLU A 4 -13.79 0.70 -9.97
C GLU A 4 -14.03 1.16 -8.54
N ILE A 5 -15.29 1.31 -8.13
CA ILE A 5 -15.63 1.50 -6.72
C ILE A 5 -15.84 0.13 -6.08
N VAL A 6 -15.12 -0.15 -4.99
CA VAL A 6 -15.16 -1.44 -4.31
C VAL A 6 -15.35 -1.25 -2.80
N LYS A 7 -16.01 -2.22 -2.16
CA LYS A 7 -16.09 -2.30 -0.69
C LYS A 7 -14.98 -3.20 -0.17
N VAL A 8 -14.19 -2.68 0.75
CA VAL A 8 -13.11 -3.40 1.43
C VAL A 8 -13.50 -3.54 2.90
N GLY A 9 -13.46 -4.76 3.42
CA GLY A 9 -13.66 -5.01 4.85
C GLY A 9 -12.38 -4.77 5.66
N PRO A 10 -12.51 -4.51 6.98
CA PRO A 10 -11.35 -4.30 7.83
C PRO A 10 -10.44 -5.54 7.87
N LYS A 11 -9.14 -5.32 8.03
CA LYS A 11 -8.14 -6.40 8.09
C LYS A 11 -7.03 -6.07 9.06
N LYS A 12 -6.62 -7.04 9.88
CA LYS A 12 -5.42 -6.92 10.70
C LYS A 12 -4.16 -6.99 9.83
N LEU A 13 -3.23 -6.09 10.10
CA LEU A 13 -1.98 -5.94 9.36
C LEU A 13 -0.78 -6.07 10.31
N ALA A 14 0.29 -6.68 9.82
CA ALA A 14 1.63 -6.53 10.39
C ALA A 14 2.43 -5.60 9.47
N CYS A 15 2.97 -4.52 10.03
CA CYS A 15 3.56 -3.43 9.26
C CYS A 15 4.94 -3.04 9.80
N VAL A 16 5.83 -2.63 8.90
CA VAL A 16 7.08 -1.93 9.23
C VAL A 16 7.08 -0.58 8.53
N ARG A 17 7.40 0.48 9.29
CA ARG A 17 7.48 1.84 8.76
C ARG A 17 8.88 2.17 8.25
N HIS A 18 8.93 2.79 7.08
CA HIS A 18 10.08 3.52 6.57
C HIS A 18 9.81 5.03 6.65
N ALA A 19 10.78 5.78 7.17
CA ALA A 19 10.83 7.24 7.06
C ALA A 19 11.94 7.60 6.07
N GLY A 20 11.60 8.35 5.03
CA GLY A 20 12.47 8.66 3.91
C GLY A 20 11.82 8.45 2.54
N PRO A 21 12.59 8.60 1.46
CA PRO A 21 12.08 8.52 0.09
C PRO A 21 11.37 7.19 -0.20
N TYR A 22 10.22 7.22 -0.87
CA TYR A 22 9.45 6.00 -1.20
C TYR A 22 10.22 5.01 -2.08
N GLN A 23 11.22 5.47 -2.83
CA GLN A 23 12.15 4.64 -3.59
C GLN A 23 12.97 3.71 -2.69
N GLU A 24 13.08 4.04 -1.40
CA GLU A 24 13.75 3.24 -0.38
C GLU A 24 12.80 2.33 0.42
N SER A 25 11.51 2.27 0.04
CA SER A 25 10.51 1.40 0.69
C SER A 25 10.90 -0.07 0.76
N PHE A 26 11.79 -0.53 -0.13
CA PHE A 26 12.36 -1.89 -0.08
C PHE A 26 13.04 -2.19 1.27
N LYS A 27 13.53 -1.19 2.00
CA LYS A 27 14.12 -1.36 3.34
C LYS A 27 13.07 -1.85 4.35
N ALA A 28 11.87 -1.27 4.34
CA ALA A 28 10.76 -1.73 5.18
C ALA A 28 10.26 -3.11 4.76
N TRP A 29 10.14 -3.36 3.46
CA TRP A 29 9.77 -4.70 2.95
C TRP A 29 10.77 -5.77 3.38
N GLY A 30 12.09 -5.49 3.28
CA GLY A 30 13.13 -6.42 3.73
C GLY A 30 13.04 -6.75 5.22
N SER A 31 12.87 -5.73 6.07
CA SER A 31 12.69 -5.95 7.52
C SER A 31 11.42 -6.76 7.83
N LEU A 32 10.29 -6.38 7.21
CA LEU A 32 9.02 -7.07 7.40
C LEU A 32 9.10 -8.54 6.99
N MET A 33 9.67 -8.84 5.81
CA MET A 33 9.75 -10.22 5.30
C MET A 33 10.67 -11.08 6.19
N ALA A 34 11.80 -10.54 6.63
CA ALA A 34 12.73 -11.26 7.51
C ALA A 34 12.06 -11.66 8.84
N ARG A 35 11.24 -10.78 9.42
CA ARG A 35 10.53 -11.05 10.69
C ARG A 35 9.25 -11.84 10.51
N ALA A 36 8.51 -11.61 9.43
CA ALA A 36 7.27 -12.34 9.16
C ALA A 36 7.53 -13.83 8.96
N ALA A 37 8.65 -14.20 8.31
CA ALA A 37 9.08 -15.58 8.14
C ALA A 37 9.42 -16.25 9.48
N SER A 38 10.13 -15.58 10.38
CA SER A 38 10.57 -16.18 11.66
C SER A 38 9.44 -16.41 12.67
N LYS A 39 8.30 -15.70 12.52
CA LYS A 39 7.14 -15.77 13.42
C LYS A 39 5.91 -16.45 12.81
N GLY A 40 6.00 -16.93 11.56
CA GLY A 40 4.86 -17.51 10.86
C GLY A 40 3.70 -16.51 10.61
N LEU A 41 4.03 -15.22 10.53
CA LEU A 41 3.05 -14.18 10.19
C LEU A 41 2.68 -14.24 8.70
N GLN A 42 3.63 -14.65 7.87
CA GLN A 42 3.44 -14.80 6.43
C GLN A 42 2.71 -16.12 6.15
N ARG A 43 1.45 -16.01 5.72
CA ARG A 43 0.62 -17.14 5.28
C ARG A 43 0.43 -17.11 3.76
N PRO A 44 0.13 -18.24 3.09
CA PRO A 44 -0.06 -18.27 1.64
C PRO A 44 -1.09 -17.27 1.10
N GLU A 45 -2.13 -16.98 1.89
CA GLU A 45 -3.21 -16.05 1.54
C GLU A 45 -2.89 -14.57 1.81
N ALA A 46 -1.74 -14.28 2.44
CA ALA A 46 -1.36 -12.93 2.84
C ALA A 46 -1.32 -11.98 1.64
N LYS A 47 -1.88 -10.78 1.83
CA LYS A 47 -1.82 -9.69 0.85
C LYS A 47 -0.74 -8.72 1.26
N TYR A 48 0.01 -8.21 0.28
CA TYR A 48 1.12 -7.29 0.46
C TYR A 48 0.62 -5.88 0.13
N LEU A 49 0.58 -5.02 1.14
CA LEU A 49 0.00 -3.68 1.08
C LEU A 49 1.08 -2.64 1.40
N GLY A 50 1.21 -1.64 0.54
CA GLY A 50 2.10 -0.50 0.73
C GLY A 50 1.32 0.79 0.91
N PHE A 51 1.45 1.44 2.07
CA PHE A 51 0.74 2.68 2.38
C PHE A 51 1.66 3.87 2.22
N SER A 52 1.24 4.84 1.42
CA SER A 52 1.93 6.13 1.24
C SER A 52 1.18 7.19 2.05
N HIS A 53 1.77 7.64 3.16
CA HIS A 53 1.07 8.54 4.10
C HIS A 53 1.12 10.01 3.68
N ASP A 54 2.13 10.38 2.90
CA ASP A 54 2.48 11.76 2.62
C ASP A 54 2.58 12.02 1.11
N ASP A 55 2.23 13.22 0.67
CA ASP A 55 2.38 13.63 -0.74
C ASP A 55 3.85 14.07 -0.99
N PRO A 56 4.59 13.36 -1.87
CA PRO A 56 5.99 13.67 -2.18
C PRO A 56 6.20 15.00 -2.92
N ASN A 57 5.14 15.65 -3.41
CA ASN A 57 5.26 16.95 -4.07
C ASN A 57 5.32 18.11 -3.06
N VAL A 58 4.90 17.89 -1.81
CA VAL A 58 4.82 18.95 -0.78
C VAL A 58 5.53 18.57 0.52
N THR A 59 5.76 17.28 0.77
CA THR A 59 6.46 16.79 1.96
C THR A 59 7.93 16.57 1.64
N PRO A 60 8.89 17.09 2.45
CA PRO A 60 10.31 16.84 2.25
C PRO A 60 10.61 15.34 2.19
N ALA A 61 11.51 14.93 1.28
CA ALA A 61 11.79 13.52 1.04
C ALA A 61 12.24 12.74 2.29
N ALA A 62 12.93 13.41 3.23
CA ALA A 62 13.37 12.82 4.50
C ALA A 62 12.24 12.62 5.52
N GLU A 63 11.09 13.26 5.32
CA GLU A 63 9.94 13.23 6.23
C GLU A 63 8.80 12.34 5.71
N LEU A 64 8.91 11.85 4.47
CA LEU A 64 7.94 10.91 3.89
C LEU A 64 7.85 9.63 4.72
N ARG A 65 6.63 9.16 4.96
CA ARG A 65 6.35 7.93 5.71
C ARG A 65 5.67 6.90 4.81
N TYR A 66 6.24 5.70 4.81
CA TYR A 66 5.72 4.56 4.09
C TYR A 66 5.57 3.37 5.02
N ASP A 67 4.45 2.66 4.95
CA ASP A 67 4.32 1.37 5.64
C ASP A 67 4.30 0.23 4.63
N ALA A 68 5.25 -0.69 4.78
CA ALA A 68 5.16 -2.02 4.20
C ALA A 68 4.32 -2.88 5.14
N CYS A 69 3.26 -3.51 4.63
CA CYS A 69 2.34 -4.30 5.44
C CYS A 69 1.99 -5.63 4.78
N ILE A 70 1.71 -6.64 5.60
CA ILE A 70 1.02 -7.86 5.17
C ILE A 70 -0.25 -8.09 5.98
N THR A 71 -1.29 -8.64 5.36
CA THR A 71 -2.48 -9.08 6.11
C THR A 71 -2.13 -10.29 6.98
N VAL A 72 -2.59 -10.26 8.23
CA VAL A 72 -2.34 -11.32 9.22
C VAL A 72 -3.65 -11.78 9.87
N HIS A 73 -3.59 -12.89 10.58
CA HIS A 73 -4.71 -13.40 11.37
C HIS A 73 -4.95 -12.57 12.64
N ASP A 74 -6.15 -12.64 13.21
CA ASP A 74 -6.56 -11.78 14.34
C ASP A 74 -5.71 -11.93 15.61
N GLY A 75 -5.08 -13.09 15.82
CA GLY A 75 -4.18 -13.36 16.94
C GLY A 75 -2.73 -12.92 16.72
N ALA A 76 -2.39 -12.33 15.58
CA ALA A 76 -1.01 -11.92 15.29
C ALA A 76 -0.54 -10.81 16.24
N GLU A 77 0.70 -10.93 16.68
CA GLU A 77 1.38 -9.96 17.55
C GLU A 77 2.59 -9.38 16.83
N GLY A 78 2.90 -8.12 17.15
CA GLY A 78 4.08 -7.43 16.62
C GLY A 78 5.35 -7.90 17.33
N ASP A 79 6.51 -7.66 16.71
CA ASP A 79 7.81 -7.97 17.28
C ASP A 79 8.89 -7.02 16.74
N GLY A 80 9.62 -6.37 17.65
CA GLY A 80 10.59 -5.33 17.33
C GLY A 80 9.96 -4.15 16.58
N ASP A 81 10.38 -3.93 15.33
CA ASP A 81 9.87 -2.87 14.46
C ASP A 81 8.57 -3.24 13.74
N VAL A 82 8.12 -4.50 13.83
CA VAL A 82 6.82 -4.92 13.30
C VAL A 82 5.71 -4.45 14.24
N GLN A 83 4.88 -3.55 13.75
CA GLN A 83 3.70 -3.04 14.43
C GLN A 83 2.44 -3.70 13.89
N ILE A 84 1.49 -3.98 14.78
CA ILE A 84 0.16 -4.40 14.39
C ILE A 84 -0.69 -3.16 14.09
N SER A 85 -1.35 -3.17 12.95
CA SER A 85 -2.25 -2.11 12.50
C SER A 85 -3.54 -2.71 11.94
N GLU A 86 -4.46 -1.86 11.50
CA GLU A 86 -5.71 -2.25 10.86
C GLU A 86 -5.88 -1.49 9.54
N LEU A 87 -6.21 -2.22 8.48
CA LEU A 87 -6.80 -1.63 7.29
C LEU A 87 -8.23 -1.26 7.62
N VAL A 88 -8.55 0.04 7.59
CA VAL A 88 -9.91 0.53 7.82
C VAL A 88 -10.82 0.04 6.69
N GLY A 89 -12.00 -0.47 7.05
CA GLY A 89 -13.00 -0.87 6.05
C GLY A 89 -13.72 0.33 5.42
N GLY A 90 -14.35 0.13 4.27
CA GLY A 90 -15.14 1.17 3.61
C GLY A 90 -15.14 1.04 2.10
N GLU A 91 -15.61 2.10 1.42
CA GLU A 91 -15.51 2.21 -0.03
C GLU A 91 -14.14 2.73 -0.44
N TYR A 92 -13.63 2.20 -1.55
CA TYR A 92 -12.37 2.60 -2.14
C TYR A 92 -12.53 2.74 -3.66
N ALA A 93 -11.89 3.74 -4.23
CA ALA A 93 -11.57 3.76 -5.65
C ALA A 93 -10.40 2.78 -5.89
N LYS A 94 -10.56 1.84 -6.80
CA LYS A 94 -9.55 0.85 -7.17
C LYS A 94 -9.15 1.02 -8.62
N TYR A 95 -7.85 1.12 -8.86
CA TYR A 95 -7.27 1.15 -10.21
C TYR A 95 -6.16 0.10 -10.33
N LEU A 96 -6.13 -0.66 -11.42
CA LEU A 96 -5.05 -1.61 -11.68
C LEU A 96 -3.95 -0.93 -12.52
N HIS A 97 -2.77 -0.80 -11.92
CA HIS A 97 -1.54 -0.41 -12.60
C HIS A 97 -0.79 -1.65 -13.09
N LYS A 98 -0.45 -1.67 -14.38
CA LYS A 98 0.47 -2.63 -14.98
C LYS A 98 1.76 -1.90 -15.36
N GLY A 99 2.89 -2.40 -14.87
CA GLY A 99 4.22 -1.86 -15.13
C GLY A 99 5.00 -1.47 -13.88
N PRO A 100 6.16 -0.82 -14.03
CA PRO A 100 7.10 -0.58 -12.95
C PRO A 100 6.54 0.34 -11.87
N TYR A 101 7.06 0.20 -10.65
CA TYR A 101 6.66 1.01 -9.49
C TYR A 101 6.91 2.51 -9.67
N ASP A 102 7.90 2.91 -10.47
CA ASP A 102 8.17 4.32 -10.82
C ASP A 102 6.95 5.00 -11.47
N GLY A 103 6.08 4.23 -12.12
CA GLY A 103 4.84 4.73 -12.70
C GLY A 103 3.75 5.05 -11.67
N LEU A 104 3.83 4.49 -10.45
CA LEU A 104 2.76 4.61 -9.45
C LEU A 104 2.55 6.05 -8.98
N MET A 105 3.62 6.84 -8.84
CA MET A 105 3.50 8.26 -8.47
C MET A 105 2.61 9.03 -9.46
N LYS A 106 2.77 8.76 -10.76
CA LYS A 106 1.94 9.35 -11.81
C LYS A 106 0.50 8.84 -11.75
N VAL A 107 0.29 7.57 -11.40
CA VAL A 107 -1.04 6.98 -11.20
C VAL A 107 -1.76 7.68 -10.04
N TYR A 108 -1.13 7.77 -8.87
CA TYR A 108 -1.69 8.50 -7.71
C TYR A 108 -2.00 9.94 -8.05
N SER A 109 -1.07 10.65 -8.69
CA SER A 109 -1.28 12.04 -9.12
C SER A 109 -2.50 12.17 -10.03
N ASN A 110 -2.66 11.32 -11.05
CA ASN A 110 -3.82 11.38 -11.93
C ASN A 110 -5.13 11.01 -11.21
N LEU A 111 -5.10 10.06 -10.25
CA LEU A 111 -6.27 9.70 -9.46
C LEU A 111 -6.74 10.89 -8.63
N TYR A 112 -5.84 11.57 -7.90
CA TYR A 112 -6.18 12.70 -7.04
C TYR A 112 -6.49 14.00 -7.81
N THR A 113 -5.80 14.29 -8.92
CA THR A 113 -5.90 15.59 -9.60
C THR A 113 -6.86 15.61 -10.78
N LYS A 114 -7.26 14.45 -11.31
CA LYS A 114 -8.16 14.36 -12.47
C LYS A 114 -9.39 13.53 -12.16
N TRP A 115 -9.19 12.26 -11.79
CA TRP A 115 -10.33 11.35 -11.61
C TRP A 115 -11.19 11.73 -10.41
N LEU A 116 -10.59 11.97 -9.24
CA LEU A 116 -11.34 12.24 -8.01
C LEU A 116 -12.24 13.50 -8.13
N PRO A 117 -11.75 14.66 -8.64
CA PRO A 117 -12.60 15.84 -8.86
C PRO A 117 -13.78 15.60 -9.81
N GLU A 118 -13.60 14.75 -10.83
CA GLU A 118 -14.63 14.42 -11.81
C GLU A 118 -15.58 13.31 -11.33
N SER A 119 -15.21 12.56 -10.29
CA SER A 119 -15.94 11.37 -9.82
C SER A 119 -17.20 11.68 -9.02
N GLY A 120 -17.35 12.91 -8.51
CA GLY A 120 -18.40 13.29 -7.56
C GLY A 120 -18.23 12.64 -6.18
N ARG A 121 -17.01 12.15 -5.85
CA ARG A 121 -16.64 11.55 -4.57
C ARG A 121 -15.58 12.39 -3.87
N GLU A 122 -15.48 12.21 -2.56
CA GLU A 122 -14.44 12.83 -1.73
C GLU A 122 -13.52 11.74 -1.16
N ALA A 123 -12.24 12.08 -0.96
CA ALA A 123 -11.30 11.16 -0.33
C ALA A 123 -11.37 11.29 1.20
N ARG A 124 -11.33 10.16 1.90
CA ARG A 124 -11.25 10.16 3.37
C ARG A 124 -9.85 10.48 3.87
N HIS A 125 -9.73 10.70 5.17
CA HIS A 125 -8.47 10.99 5.85
C HIS A 125 -7.53 9.78 6.04
N GLU A 126 -7.87 8.60 5.52
CA GLU A 126 -6.95 7.45 5.51
C GLU A 126 -5.91 7.55 4.37
N PRO A 127 -4.70 6.98 4.57
CA PRO A 127 -3.71 6.92 3.50
C PRO A 127 -4.19 6.01 2.36
N PRO A 128 -3.87 6.36 1.10
CA PRO A 128 -4.03 5.43 0.00
C PRO A 128 -3.03 4.27 0.10
N PHE A 129 -3.33 3.16 -0.57
CA PHE A 129 -2.43 2.01 -0.58
C PHE A 129 -2.36 1.29 -1.91
N GLY A 130 -1.20 0.68 -2.17
CA GLY A 130 -0.98 -0.26 -3.26
C GLY A 130 -1.04 -1.70 -2.76
N LYS A 131 -1.70 -2.60 -3.49
CA LYS A 131 -1.66 -4.05 -3.28
C LYS A 131 -0.88 -4.72 -4.41
N CYS A 132 0.26 -5.31 -4.10
CA CYS A 132 1.04 -6.08 -5.07
C CYS A 132 0.33 -7.42 -5.35
N LEU A 133 0.08 -7.71 -6.62
CA LEU A 133 -0.58 -8.96 -7.04
C LEU A 133 0.40 -10.06 -7.43
N ASN A 134 1.64 -9.69 -7.75
CA ASN A 134 2.73 -10.59 -8.10
C ASN A 134 4.03 -10.18 -7.40
N ASP A 135 4.98 -11.10 -7.37
CA ASP A 135 6.26 -10.92 -6.69
C ASP A 135 7.26 -10.21 -7.61
N PRO A 136 7.80 -9.04 -7.20
CA PRO A 136 8.77 -8.30 -8.01
C PRO A 136 10.12 -8.99 -8.16
N ASN A 137 10.44 -9.99 -7.35
CA ASN A 137 11.68 -10.76 -7.49
C ASN A 137 11.61 -11.82 -8.60
N SER A 138 10.40 -12.21 -9.00
CA SER A 138 10.16 -13.25 -10.01
C SER A 138 9.34 -12.76 -11.21
N THR A 139 8.99 -11.48 -11.25
CA THR A 139 8.20 -10.86 -12.33
C THR A 139 8.98 -9.71 -12.98
N PRO A 140 9.09 -9.66 -14.32
CA PRO A 140 9.66 -8.52 -15.01
C PRO A 140 8.94 -7.20 -14.68
N PRO A 141 9.64 -6.05 -14.56
CA PRO A 141 9.03 -4.77 -14.19
C PRO A 141 7.80 -4.36 -15.00
N GLU A 142 7.79 -4.64 -16.31
CA GLU A 142 6.70 -4.37 -17.24
C GLU A 142 5.43 -5.20 -16.99
N ASP A 143 5.57 -6.34 -16.30
CA ASP A 143 4.49 -7.26 -15.98
C ASP A 143 4.07 -7.19 -14.51
N LEU A 144 4.66 -6.29 -13.72
CA LEU A 144 4.21 -6.03 -12.36
C LEU A 144 2.77 -5.52 -12.35
N LEU A 145 1.97 -6.08 -11.44
CA LEU A 145 0.58 -5.74 -11.26
C LEU A 145 0.37 -5.20 -9.85
N THR A 146 -0.05 -3.94 -9.77
CA THR A 146 -0.34 -3.27 -8.50
C THR A 146 -1.74 -2.67 -8.57
N GLU A 147 -2.62 -3.09 -7.67
CA GLU A 147 -3.89 -2.40 -7.48
C GLU A 147 -3.69 -1.22 -6.54
N VAL A 148 -4.11 -0.03 -6.97
CA VAL A 148 -4.07 1.21 -6.20
C VAL A 148 -5.45 1.48 -5.62
N TYR A 149 -5.50 1.83 -4.34
CA TYR A 149 -6.71 2.06 -3.57
C TYR A 149 -6.70 3.47 -2.95
N ILE A 150 -7.71 4.28 -3.27
CA ILE A 150 -7.97 5.57 -2.65
C ILE A 150 -9.22 5.46 -1.76
N PRO A 151 -9.15 5.76 -0.46
CA PRO A 151 -10.32 5.70 0.43
C PRO A 151 -11.34 6.79 0.09
N LEU A 152 -12.63 6.46 0.03
CA LEU A 152 -13.70 7.38 -0.38
C LEU A 152 -14.78 7.58 0.68
N GLU A 153 -15.33 8.79 0.80
CA GLU A 153 -16.57 9.04 1.57
C GLU A 153 -17.82 8.50 0.87
#